data_AF-A0A1H3NVV3-F1
#
_entry.id   AF-A0A1H3NVV3-F1
#
_cell.length_a   1.000
_cell.length_b   1.000
_cell.length_c   1.000
_cell.angle_alpha   90.00
_cell.angle_beta   90.00
_cell.angle_gamma   90.00
#
_symmetry.space_group_name_H-M   'P 1'
#
loop_
_entity.id
_entity.type
_entity.pdbx_description
1 polymer ?
#
loop_
_entity_poly.entity_id
_entity_poly.type
_entity_poly.pdbx_seq_one_letter_code
_entity_poly.pdbx_strand_id
1 'polypeptide(L)'
;MEKNDRSELIEIYGEPAVKVVSELFLEGMAGAIIPGFTAVISNIKQKRYERNINRLLLELKVQLNDMKLKFDDISEERKIVFSSEFSDMIVDYVSEERDEEKIPYIVNGIKNLINDAKDVDNTALYFDVLKSLRKIDILVLKQYDRNSPEDCESDFQEFLDELSLEYDEYRFIKDKLLRSGLLISSYDKDQKEIYETLLELSKFLKELEKGKAKSVSDKLKKPKIRKNERIRLSQFGRSFIDFFAENPSN
;
A
#
# COMPACT_ATOMS: atom_id res chain seq x y z
N MET A 1 -23.67 -8.81 20.69
CA MET A 1 -22.76 -9.07 21.83
C MET A 1 -21.34 -9.44 21.35
N GLU A 2 -20.82 -8.83 20.27
CA GLU A 2 -19.54 -9.24 19.65
C GLU A 2 -18.53 -8.07 19.46
N LYS A 3 -18.93 -6.84 19.83
CA LYS A 3 -18.07 -5.63 19.72
C LYS A 3 -17.27 -5.32 20.99
N ASN A 4 -17.70 -5.78 22.17
CA ASN A 4 -17.02 -5.45 23.45
C ASN A 4 -15.69 -6.19 23.64
N ASP A 5 -15.66 -7.46 23.24
CA ASP A 5 -14.53 -8.36 23.50
C ASP A 5 -13.29 -8.03 22.65
N ARG A 6 -13.47 -7.34 21.51
CA ARG A 6 -12.35 -6.87 20.67
C ARG A 6 -11.66 -5.66 21.27
N SER A 7 -12.44 -4.71 21.77
CA SER A 7 -11.93 -3.50 22.41
C SER A 7 -11.16 -3.84 23.68
N GLU A 8 -11.71 -4.72 24.53
CA GLU A 8 -11.06 -5.14 25.77
C GLU A 8 -9.73 -5.88 25.53
N LEU A 9 -9.62 -6.70 24.47
CA LEU A 9 -8.36 -7.38 24.13
C LEU A 9 -7.30 -6.43 23.54
N ILE A 10 -7.71 -5.44 22.75
CA ILE A 10 -6.81 -4.40 22.21
C ILE A 10 -6.33 -3.50 23.35
N GLU A 11 -7.19 -3.15 24.30
CA GLU A 11 -6.84 -2.31 25.46
C GLU A 11 -5.88 -3.03 26.42
N ILE A 12 -6.11 -4.32 26.71
CA ILE A 12 -5.29 -5.09 27.66
C ILE A 12 -3.90 -5.47 27.11
N TYR A 13 -3.78 -5.75 25.80
CA TYR A 13 -2.52 -6.23 25.21
C TYR A 13 -1.84 -5.21 24.28
N GLY A 14 -2.62 -4.34 23.63
CA GLY A 14 -2.12 -3.28 22.76
C GLY A 14 -1.28 -2.27 23.53
N GLU A 15 -1.74 -1.80 24.68
CA GLU A 15 -1.01 -0.82 25.52
C GLU A 15 0.43 -1.25 25.84
N PRO A 16 0.71 -2.50 26.30
CA PRO A 16 2.07 -2.99 26.46
C PRO A 16 2.92 -2.95 25.19
N ALA A 17 2.37 -3.36 24.03
CA ALA A 17 3.13 -3.41 22.79
C ALA A 17 3.37 -2.03 22.19
N VAL A 18 2.38 -1.14 22.25
CA VAL A 18 2.52 0.28 21.90
C VAL A 18 3.66 0.86 22.71
N LYS A 19 3.62 0.73 24.04
CA LYS A 19 4.66 1.26 24.93
C LYS A 19 6.05 0.77 24.53
N VAL A 20 6.20 -0.53 24.24
CA VAL A 20 7.46 -1.11 23.78
C VAL A 20 7.93 -0.49 22.45
N VAL A 21 7.04 -0.36 21.46
CA VAL A 21 7.37 0.22 20.15
C VAL A 21 7.74 1.70 20.31
N SER A 22 6.99 2.46 21.10
CA SER A 22 7.28 3.86 21.45
C SER A 22 8.64 4.03 22.12
N GLU A 23 8.94 3.21 23.14
CA GLU A 23 10.22 3.23 23.86
C GLU A 23 11.38 2.89 22.93
N LEU A 24 11.21 1.90 22.04
CA LEU A 24 12.22 1.58 21.03
C LEU A 24 12.58 2.79 20.18
N PHE A 25 11.60 3.62 19.77
CA PHE A 25 11.90 4.82 18.98
C PHE A 25 12.45 5.96 19.84
N LEU A 26 11.87 6.25 21.00
CA LEU A 26 12.32 7.34 21.90
C LEU A 26 13.76 7.15 22.40
N GLU A 27 14.16 5.92 22.70
CA GLU A 27 15.51 5.61 23.17
C GLU A 27 16.53 5.47 22.03
N GLY A 28 16.15 5.86 20.81
CA GLY A 28 17.01 5.83 19.63
C GLY A 28 17.37 4.39 19.24
N MET A 29 16.40 3.48 19.31
CA MET A 29 16.45 2.05 18.96
C MET A 29 17.61 1.30 19.64
N ALA A 30 17.49 1.05 20.93
CA ALA A 30 18.40 0.15 21.67
C ALA A 30 18.08 -1.33 21.42
N GLY A 31 19.11 -2.19 21.40
CA GLY A 31 19.07 -3.63 21.11
C GLY A 31 18.41 -4.51 22.16
N ALA A 32 17.29 -4.07 22.73
CA ALA A 32 16.53 -4.85 23.69
C ALA A 32 16.01 -6.14 23.04
N ILE A 33 16.68 -7.24 23.34
CA ILE A 33 15.96 -8.50 23.50
C ILE A 33 15.01 -8.21 24.65
N ILE A 34 13.71 -8.08 24.38
CA ILE A 34 12.70 -7.79 25.42
C ILE A 34 12.45 -9.09 26.19
N PRO A 35 13.02 -9.28 27.38
CA PRO A 35 12.77 -10.46 28.18
C PRO A 35 11.43 -10.23 28.89
N GLY A 36 10.44 -11.09 28.67
CA GLY A 36 9.13 -10.98 29.34
C GLY A 36 7.92 -10.84 28.43
N PHE A 37 8.08 -10.78 27.09
CA PHE A 37 6.96 -11.00 26.16
C PHE A 37 6.62 -12.51 26.04
N THR A 38 6.54 -13.20 27.18
CA THR A 38 6.07 -14.58 27.29
C THR A 38 4.69 -14.51 27.95
N ALA A 39 3.65 -14.38 27.13
CA ALA A 39 2.28 -14.33 27.61
C ALA A 39 1.70 -15.76 27.79
N VAL A 40 0.95 -15.92 28.87
CA VAL A 40 0.24 -17.13 29.28
C VAL A 40 -0.89 -17.43 28.30
N ILE A 41 -1.00 -18.68 27.83
CA ILE A 41 -1.80 -19.10 26.67
C ILE A 41 -3.22 -19.55 27.05
N SER A 42 -4.25 -19.07 26.33
CA SER A 42 -5.50 -19.84 26.12
C SER A 42 -6.24 -19.62 24.78
N ASN A 43 -6.00 -18.54 24.00
CA ASN A 43 -6.82 -18.23 22.80
C ASN A 43 -6.07 -18.11 21.45
N ILE A 44 -6.72 -18.50 20.34
CA ILE A 44 -6.13 -18.47 18.96
C ILE A 44 -5.78 -17.04 18.49
N LYS A 45 -6.62 -16.04 18.80
CA LYS A 45 -6.35 -14.63 18.43
C LYS A 45 -5.15 -14.08 19.19
N GLN A 46 -5.03 -14.44 20.46
CA GLN A 46 -3.92 -14.08 21.32
C GLN A 46 -2.59 -14.64 20.78
N LYS A 47 -2.57 -15.90 20.33
CA LYS A 47 -1.38 -16.49 19.68
C LYS A 47 -0.94 -15.75 18.42
N ARG A 48 -1.89 -15.26 17.61
CA ARG A 48 -1.60 -14.50 16.39
C ARG A 48 -0.99 -13.14 16.73
N TYR A 49 -1.62 -12.42 17.65
CA TYR A 49 -1.12 -11.17 18.18
C TYR A 49 0.33 -11.32 18.65
N GLU A 50 0.58 -12.25 19.57
CA GLU A 50 1.91 -12.48 20.14
C GLU A 50 2.95 -12.81 19.08
N ARG A 51 2.60 -13.69 18.13
CA ARG A 51 3.50 -14.08 17.04
C ARG A 51 3.84 -12.89 16.14
N ASN A 52 2.85 -12.10 15.76
CA ASN A 52 3.05 -10.96 14.87
C ASN A 52 3.87 -9.84 15.53
N ILE A 53 3.60 -9.52 16.80
CA ILE A 53 4.38 -8.54 17.56
C ILE A 53 5.81 -9.01 17.76
N ASN A 54 6.02 -10.29 18.13
CA ASN A 54 7.36 -10.87 18.21
C ASN A 54 8.10 -10.78 16.86
N ARG A 55 7.41 -11.07 15.75
CA ARG A 55 7.97 -10.96 14.41
C ARG A 55 8.37 -9.52 14.07
N LEU A 56 7.52 -8.54 14.39
CA LEU A 56 7.79 -7.12 14.20
C LEU A 56 9.07 -6.70 14.95
N LEU A 57 9.15 -7.03 16.23
CA LEU A 57 10.30 -6.68 17.07
C LEU A 57 11.60 -7.30 16.58
N LEU A 58 11.56 -8.56 16.12
CA LEU A 58 12.71 -9.22 15.52
C LEU A 58 13.17 -8.55 14.23
N GLU A 59 12.24 -8.18 13.34
CA GLU A 59 12.56 -7.49 12.08
C GLU A 59 13.08 -6.06 12.31
N LEU A 60 12.48 -5.31 13.25
CA LEU A 60 12.99 -3.99 13.66
C LEU A 60 14.41 -4.08 14.20
N LYS A 61 14.72 -5.12 14.99
CA LYS A 61 16.06 -5.36 15.51
C LYS A 61 17.09 -5.59 14.40
N VAL A 62 16.72 -6.29 13.32
CA VAL A 62 17.60 -6.51 12.17
C VAL A 62 17.96 -5.19 11.48
N GLN A 63 17.00 -4.27 11.36
CA GLN A 63 17.19 -2.98 10.66
C GLN A 63 17.64 -1.83 11.56
N LEU A 64 17.80 -2.10 12.86
CA LEU A 64 18.01 -1.12 13.93
C LEU A 64 19.13 -0.12 13.66
N ASN A 65 20.29 -0.59 13.19
CA ASN A 65 21.45 0.28 12.96
C ASN A 65 21.20 1.32 11.86
N ASP A 66 20.48 0.96 10.79
CA ASP A 66 20.20 1.88 9.67
C ASP A 66 19.04 2.84 10.01
N MET A 67 18.05 2.39 10.78
CA MET A 67 16.93 3.22 11.19
C MET A 67 17.33 4.23 12.28
N LYS A 68 18.19 3.84 13.22
CA LYS A 68 18.62 4.70 14.34
C LYS A 68 19.22 6.02 13.86
N LEU A 69 20.23 5.95 12.99
CA LEU A 69 20.92 7.14 12.49
C LEU A 69 19.95 8.13 11.84
N LYS A 70 18.99 7.61 11.07
CA LYS A 70 18.00 8.43 10.38
C LYS A 70 16.94 8.98 11.34
N PHE A 71 16.57 8.21 12.35
CA PHE A 71 15.61 8.64 13.37
C PHE A 71 16.18 9.73 14.27
N ASP A 72 17.46 9.65 14.64
CA ASP A 72 18.12 10.68 15.47
C ASP A 72 18.15 12.05 14.75
N ASP A 73 18.20 12.04 13.42
CA ASP A 73 18.26 13.22 12.55
C ASP A 73 16.90 13.89 12.28
N ILE A 74 15.76 13.27 12.61
CA ILE A 74 14.44 13.92 12.45
C ILE A 74 14.13 14.89 13.60
N SER A 75 13.19 15.81 13.39
CA SER A 75 12.82 16.80 14.41
C SER A 75 12.15 16.16 15.64
N GLU A 76 12.30 16.78 16.81
CA GLU A 76 11.69 16.29 18.06
C GLU A 76 10.16 16.20 17.96
N GLU A 77 9.50 17.12 17.27
CA GLU A 77 8.05 17.06 17.04
C GLU A 77 7.68 15.78 16.26
N ARG A 78 8.50 15.41 15.28
CA ARG A 78 8.27 14.22 14.48
C ARG A 78 8.59 12.94 15.24
N LYS A 79 9.61 12.94 16.12
CA LYS A 79 9.88 11.83 17.04
C LYS A 79 8.69 11.60 17.98
N ILE A 80 8.05 12.67 18.46
CA ILE A 80 6.84 12.58 19.28
C ILE A 80 5.70 11.92 18.49
N VAL A 81 5.37 12.42 17.29
CA VAL A 81 4.32 11.82 16.43
C VAL A 81 4.61 10.35 16.13
N PHE A 82 5.88 10.00 15.92
CA PHE A 82 6.29 8.62 15.68
C PHE A 82 6.07 7.72 16.91
N SER A 83 6.45 8.23 18.06
CA SER A 83 6.38 7.50 19.33
C SER A 83 4.96 7.41 19.88
N SER A 84 4.04 8.28 19.46
CA SER A 84 2.61 8.16 19.78
C SER A 84 1.84 7.56 18.60
N GLU A 85 1.47 8.39 17.63
CA GLU A 85 0.45 8.10 16.63
C GLU A 85 0.87 6.98 15.67
N PHE A 86 2.11 6.98 15.20
CA PHE A 86 2.57 5.90 14.32
C PHE A 86 2.78 4.59 15.07
N SER A 87 3.27 4.63 16.31
CA SER A 87 3.43 3.42 17.14
C SER A 87 2.10 2.73 17.40
N ASP A 88 1.06 3.50 17.75
CA ASP A 88 -0.32 3.01 17.90
C ASP A 88 -0.81 2.34 16.60
N MET A 89 -0.73 3.07 15.48
CA MET A 89 -1.18 2.57 14.17
C MET A 89 -0.46 1.28 13.75
N ILE A 90 0.86 1.22 13.93
CA ILE A 90 1.68 0.05 13.57
C ILE A 90 1.25 -1.16 14.40
N VAL A 91 1.08 -1.01 15.71
CA VAL A 91 0.69 -2.10 16.61
C VAL A 91 -0.72 -2.59 16.28
N ASP A 92 -1.67 -1.68 16.03
CA ASP A 92 -3.02 -2.03 15.60
C ASP A 92 -3.02 -2.79 14.27
N TYR A 93 -2.15 -2.41 13.35
CA TYR A 93 -2.01 -3.11 12.09
C TYR A 93 -1.44 -4.52 12.24
N VAL A 94 -0.31 -4.62 12.93
CA VAL A 94 0.44 -5.87 13.10
C VAL A 94 -0.36 -6.86 13.93
N SER A 95 -1.08 -6.40 14.96
CA SER A 95 -1.89 -7.23 15.84
C SER A 95 -3.01 -7.97 15.11
N GLU A 96 -3.64 -7.32 14.12
CA GLU A 96 -4.74 -7.89 13.34
C GLU A 96 -4.30 -8.63 12.07
N GLU A 97 -3.02 -8.52 11.69
CA GLU A 97 -2.52 -9.08 10.44
C GLU A 97 -2.65 -10.61 10.41
N ARG A 98 -3.22 -11.13 9.31
CA ARG A 98 -3.44 -12.56 9.14
C ARG A 98 -2.27 -13.25 8.45
N ASP A 99 -1.57 -12.53 7.59
CA ASP A 99 -0.43 -12.98 6.82
C ASP A 99 0.86 -12.43 7.44
N GLU A 100 1.51 -13.25 8.28
CA GLU A 100 2.76 -12.88 8.97
C GLU A 100 3.89 -12.53 7.99
N GLU A 101 3.83 -13.02 6.75
CA GLU A 101 4.82 -12.68 5.73
C GLU A 101 4.73 -11.23 5.25
N LYS A 102 3.68 -10.49 5.65
CA LYS A 102 3.57 -9.05 5.44
C LYS A 102 4.28 -8.20 6.49
N ILE A 103 4.69 -8.78 7.64
CA ILE A 103 5.39 -8.03 8.70
C ILE A 103 6.69 -7.36 8.19
N PRO A 104 7.53 -8.01 7.37
CA PRO A 104 8.70 -7.33 6.78
C PRO A 104 8.35 -6.11 5.92
N TYR A 105 7.22 -6.15 5.20
CA TYR A 105 6.75 -5.00 4.43
C TYR A 105 6.34 -3.85 5.35
N ILE A 106 5.66 -4.15 6.47
CA ILE A 106 5.34 -3.14 7.49
C ILE A 106 6.63 -2.48 8.02
N VAL A 107 7.68 -3.27 8.30
CA VAL A 107 8.97 -2.73 8.74
C VAL A 107 9.64 -1.83 7.70
N ASN A 108 9.54 -2.16 6.41
CA ASN A 108 9.97 -1.24 5.36
C ASN A 108 9.14 0.06 5.34
N GLY A 109 7.83 -0.06 5.57
CA GLY A 109 6.94 1.10 5.76
C GLY A 109 7.40 2.00 6.89
N ILE A 110 7.74 1.44 8.05
CA ILE A 110 8.30 2.15 9.21
C ILE A 110 9.60 2.86 8.81
N LYS A 111 10.52 2.15 8.16
CA LYS A 111 11.78 2.73 7.67
C LYS A 111 11.55 3.94 6.78
N ASN A 112 10.64 3.81 5.82
CA ASN A 112 10.33 4.88 4.89
C ASN A 112 9.57 6.02 5.56
N LEU A 113 8.78 5.75 6.58
CA LEU A 113 8.11 6.76 7.40
C LEU A 113 9.10 7.59 8.22
N ILE A 114 10.24 7.03 8.63
CA ILE A 114 11.34 7.80 9.24
C ILE A 114 11.96 8.74 8.19
N ASN A 115 12.13 8.25 6.97
CA ASN A 115 12.80 8.99 5.88
C ASN A 115 11.91 10.06 5.24
N ASP A 116 10.60 9.81 5.13
CA ASP A 116 9.66 10.60 4.35
C ASP A 116 8.58 11.20 5.24
N ALA A 117 8.38 12.52 5.16
CA ALA A 117 7.53 13.31 6.05
C ALA A 117 6.03 13.16 5.74
N LYS A 118 5.58 11.93 5.50
CA LYS A 118 4.14 11.66 5.36
C LYS A 118 3.43 11.93 6.68
N ASP A 119 2.28 12.57 6.58
CA ASP A 119 1.38 12.74 7.72
C ASP A 119 0.69 11.41 8.08
N VAL A 120 -0.02 11.45 9.20
CA VAL A 120 -0.70 10.29 9.80
C VAL A 120 -1.81 9.76 8.89
N ASP A 121 -2.61 10.63 8.28
CA ASP A 121 -3.72 10.23 7.41
C ASP A 121 -3.24 9.54 6.12
N ASN A 122 -2.21 10.10 5.48
CA ASN A 122 -1.60 9.51 4.29
C ASN A 122 -0.93 8.16 4.61
N THR A 123 -0.33 8.04 5.80
CA THR A 123 0.25 6.77 6.27
C THR A 123 -0.85 5.74 6.52
N ALA A 124 -1.94 6.12 7.19
CA ALA A 124 -3.09 5.25 7.43
C ALA A 124 -3.67 4.70 6.13
N LEU A 125 -3.82 5.54 5.10
CA LEU A 125 -4.27 5.10 3.77
C LEU A 125 -3.37 4.00 3.18
N TYR A 126 -2.06 4.13 3.34
CA TYR A 126 -1.10 3.14 2.84
C TYR A 126 -1.25 1.82 3.58
N PHE A 127 -1.34 1.86 4.90
CA PHE A 127 -1.57 0.68 5.71
C PHE A 127 -2.93 0.02 5.39
N ASP A 128 -4.00 0.79 5.17
CA ASP A 128 -5.33 0.30 4.73
C ASP A 128 -5.28 -0.46 3.42
N VAL A 129 -4.54 0.07 2.45
CA VAL A 129 -4.30 -0.64 1.21
C VAL A 129 -3.49 -1.91 1.47
N LEU A 130 -2.41 -1.87 2.25
CA LEU A 130 -1.62 -3.06 2.60
C LEU A 130 -2.46 -4.13 3.32
N LYS A 131 -3.39 -3.74 4.20
CA LYS A 131 -4.34 -4.67 4.86
C LYS A 131 -5.15 -5.43 3.85
N SER A 132 -5.62 -4.72 2.83
CA SER A 132 -6.50 -5.26 1.80
C SER A 132 -5.78 -6.24 0.89
N LEU A 133 -4.45 -6.16 0.77
CA LEU A 133 -3.63 -7.00 -0.09
C LEU A 133 -3.11 -8.24 0.64
N ARG A 134 -3.03 -9.35 -0.10
CA ARG A 134 -2.23 -10.53 0.25
C ARG A 134 -0.82 -10.37 -0.29
N LYS A 135 0.15 -11.12 0.23
CA LYS A 135 1.50 -11.14 -0.34
C LYS A 135 1.53 -11.36 -1.84
N ILE A 136 0.72 -12.30 -2.35
CA ILE A 136 0.66 -12.58 -3.79
C ILE A 136 0.15 -11.39 -4.61
N ASP A 137 -0.76 -10.59 -4.06
CA ASP A 137 -1.26 -9.39 -4.73
C ASP A 137 -0.13 -8.35 -4.86
N ILE A 138 0.75 -8.24 -3.84
CA ILE A 138 1.93 -7.36 -3.85
C ILE A 138 2.96 -7.85 -4.88
N LEU A 139 3.19 -9.16 -4.98
CA LEU A 139 4.10 -9.75 -5.98
C LEU A 139 3.62 -9.47 -7.41
N VAL A 140 2.32 -9.65 -7.67
CA VAL A 140 1.70 -9.28 -8.95
C VAL A 140 1.86 -7.79 -9.23
N LEU A 141 1.61 -6.93 -8.24
CA LEU A 141 1.79 -5.49 -8.38
C LEU A 141 3.23 -5.10 -8.76
N LYS A 142 4.24 -5.71 -8.12
CA LYS A 142 5.67 -5.45 -8.40
C LYS A 142 6.07 -5.79 -9.84
N GLN A 143 5.42 -6.75 -10.47
CA GLN A 143 5.74 -7.11 -11.85
C GLN A 143 5.50 -5.92 -12.81
N TYR A 144 4.44 -5.15 -12.57
CA TYR A 144 4.09 -3.95 -13.35
C TYR A 144 5.10 -2.79 -13.20
N ASP A 145 6.07 -2.88 -12.29
CA ASP A 145 7.16 -1.90 -12.22
C ASP A 145 8.22 -2.12 -13.30
N ARG A 146 8.43 -3.37 -13.71
CA ARG A 146 9.44 -3.74 -14.71
C ARG A 146 8.90 -3.72 -16.13
N ASN A 147 7.66 -4.17 -16.35
CA ASN A 147 6.81 -4.06 -17.55
C ASN A 147 5.46 -4.77 -17.27
N SER A 148 4.41 -4.62 -18.09
CA SER A 148 3.19 -5.42 -17.88
C SER A 148 3.51 -6.91 -18.12
N PRO A 149 3.08 -7.84 -17.24
CA PRO A 149 3.27 -9.28 -17.45
C PRO A 149 2.70 -9.74 -18.80
N GLU A 150 1.61 -9.12 -19.24
CA GLU A 150 0.88 -9.43 -20.47
C GLU A 150 1.59 -8.96 -21.76
N ASP A 151 2.69 -8.19 -21.66
CA ASP A 151 3.39 -7.67 -22.83
C ASP A 151 4.32 -8.70 -23.50
N CYS A 152 4.60 -9.85 -22.85
CA CYS A 152 5.41 -10.96 -23.37
C CYS A 152 4.84 -12.33 -22.95
N GLU A 153 4.33 -13.14 -23.87
CA GLU A 153 3.63 -14.41 -23.55
C GLU A 153 4.53 -15.45 -22.84
N SER A 154 5.81 -15.58 -23.22
CA SER A 154 6.74 -16.52 -22.57
C SER A 154 6.97 -16.15 -21.12
N ASP A 155 7.16 -14.85 -20.87
CA ASP A 155 7.45 -14.31 -19.54
C ASP A 155 6.20 -14.35 -18.65
N PHE A 156 5.01 -14.33 -19.26
CA PHE A 156 3.74 -14.39 -18.54
C PHE A 156 3.42 -15.77 -17.98
N GLN A 157 3.57 -16.83 -18.77
CA GLN A 157 3.30 -18.19 -18.28
C GLN A 157 4.30 -18.59 -17.19
N GLU A 158 5.58 -18.27 -17.38
CA GLU A 158 6.62 -18.50 -16.36
C GLU A 158 6.28 -17.75 -15.06
N PHE A 159 5.85 -16.50 -15.16
CA PHE A 159 5.40 -15.71 -14.00
C PHE A 159 4.20 -16.33 -13.26
N LEU A 160 3.21 -16.85 -13.99
CA LEU A 160 2.07 -17.54 -13.38
C LEU A 160 2.51 -18.83 -12.66
N ASP A 161 3.39 -19.61 -13.30
CA ASP A 161 3.92 -20.85 -12.74
C ASP A 161 4.76 -20.60 -11.48
N GLU A 162 5.62 -19.57 -11.49
CA GLU A 162 6.42 -19.14 -10.34
C GLU A 162 5.57 -18.79 -9.11
N LEU A 163 4.43 -18.12 -9.35
CA LEU A 163 3.48 -17.75 -8.29
C LEU A 163 2.45 -18.83 -8.00
N SER A 164 2.46 -19.94 -8.74
CA SER A 164 1.45 -21.01 -8.67
C SER A 164 0.03 -20.47 -8.81
N LEU A 165 -0.19 -19.58 -9.79
CA LEU A 165 -1.47 -18.93 -10.08
C LEU A 165 -2.11 -19.48 -11.35
N GLU A 166 -3.41 -19.70 -11.30
CA GLU A 166 -4.19 -19.83 -12.53
C GLU A 166 -4.50 -18.46 -13.15
N TYR A 167 -4.77 -18.43 -14.46
CA TYR A 167 -5.05 -17.18 -15.16
C TYR A 167 -6.24 -16.39 -14.57
N ASP A 168 -7.30 -17.08 -14.16
CA ASP A 168 -8.48 -16.44 -13.57
C ASP A 168 -8.18 -15.85 -12.17
N GLU A 169 -7.30 -16.48 -11.40
CA GLU A 169 -6.83 -15.95 -10.11
C GLU A 169 -5.96 -14.71 -10.31
N TYR A 170 -5.04 -14.76 -11.27
CA TYR A 170 -4.26 -13.59 -11.68
C TYR A 170 -5.17 -12.45 -12.14
N ARG A 171 -6.18 -12.74 -12.97
CA ARG A 171 -7.16 -11.74 -13.43
C ARG A 171 -7.91 -11.11 -12.26
N PHE A 172 -8.35 -11.92 -11.29
CA PHE A 172 -8.99 -11.41 -10.08
C PHE A 172 -8.07 -10.45 -9.30
N ILE A 173 -6.79 -10.80 -9.17
CA ILE A 173 -5.78 -9.94 -8.52
C ILE A 173 -5.60 -8.64 -9.31
N LYS A 174 -5.43 -8.72 -10.63
CA LYS A 174 -5.30 -7.55 -11.51
C LYS A 174 -6.49 -6.59 -11.36
N ASP A 175 -7.71 -7.11 -11.40
CA ASP A 175 -8.92 -6.31 -11.24
C ASP A 175 -9.02 -5.68 -9.84
N LYS A 176 -8.56 -6.40 -8.81
CA LYS A 176 -8.46 -5.86 -7.45
C LYS A 176 -7.47 -4.69 -7.36
N LEU A 177 -6.29 -4.83 -7.98
CA LEU A 177 -5.26 -3.79 -8.01
C LEU A 177 -5.68 -2.55 -8.83
N LEU A 178 -6.50 -2.74 -9.88
CA LEU A 178 -7.17 -1.66 -10.60
C LEU A 178 -8.19 -0.94 -9.71
N ARG A 179 -9.06 -1.68 -9.02
CA ARG A 179 -10.08 -1.09 -8.12
C ARG A 179 -9.48 -0.35 -6.93
N SER A 180 -8.32 -0.77 -6.44
CA SER A 180 -7.61 -0.07 -5.36
C SER A 180 -6.79 1.13 -5.86
N GLY A 181 -6.81 1.41 -7.17
CA GLY A 181 -6.07 2.53 -7.76
C GLY A 181 -4.55 2.35 -7.81
N LEU A 182 -4.05 1.14 -7.53
CA LEU A 182 -2.62 0.81 -7.61
C LEU A 182 -2.17 0.61 -9.06
N LEU A 183 -3.06 0.05 -9.88
CA LEU A 183 -2.92 0.02 -11.34
C LEU A 183 -3.87 1.03 -11.98
N ILE A 184 -3.52 1.49 -13.17
CA ILE A 184 -4.38 2.33 -14.03
C ILE A 184 -4.49 1.72 -15.41
N SER A 185 -5.67 1.87 -16.01
CA SER A 185 -5.90 1.51 -17.40
C SER A 185 -5.64 2.72 -18.31
N SER A 186 -5.06 2.48 -19.48
CA SER A 186 -5.04 3.50 -20.53
C SER A 186 -6.43 3.93 -20.97
N TYR A 187 -7.43 3.06 -20.81
CA TYR A 187 -8.81 3.36 -21.17
C TYR A 187 -9.42 4.45 -20.30
N ASP A 188 -8.98 4.64 -19.05
CA ASP A 188 -9.49 5.73 -18.20
C ASP A 188 -9.20 7.11 -18.83
N LYS A 189 -8.03 7.25 -19.48
CA LYS A 189 -7.68 8.47 -20.23
C LYS A 189 -8.48 8.59 -21.52
N ASP A 190 -8.62 7.49 -22.24
CA ASP A 190 -9.33 7.46 -23.51
C ASP A 190 -10.83 7.79 -23.29
N GLN A 191 -11.44 7.30 -22.20
CA GLN A 191 -12.81 7.63 -21.79
C GLN A 191 -13.00 9.13 -21.51
N LYS A 192 -12.05 9.75 -20.82
CA LYS A 192 -12.08 11.20 -20.57
C LYS A 192 -12.01 12.00 -21.88
N GLU A 193 -11.12 11.60 -22.79
CA GLU A 193 -10.96 12.26 -24.11
C GLU A 193 -12.22 12.09 -24.98
N ILE A 194 -12.86 10.91 -24.93
CA ILE A 194 -14.15 10.67 -25.58
C ILE A 194 -15.23 11.59 -24.99
N TYR A 195 -15.33 11.68 -23.66
CA TYR A 195 -16.33 12.52 -23.00
C TYR A 195 -16.15 14.01 -23.33
N GLU A 196 -14.91 14.51 -23.31
CA GLU A 196 -14.57 15.88 -23.72
C GLU A 196 -14.97 16.13 -25.18
N THR A 197 -14.69 15.20 -26.08
CA THR A 197 -15.09 15.27 -27.49
C THR A 197 -16.62 15.31 -27.63
N LEU A 198 -17.35 14.49 -26.88
CA LEU A 198 -18.83 14.48 -26.90
C LEU A 198 -19.41 15.80 -26.40
N LEU A 199 -18.80 16.43 -25.38
CA LEU A 199 -19.18 17.75 -24.91
C LEU A 199 -18.94 18.84 -25.97
N GLU A 200 -17.80 18.79 -26.67
CA GLU A 200 -17.50 19.69 -27.78
C GLU A 200 -18.49 19.53 -28.93
N LEU A 201 -18.83 18.28 -29.29
CA LEU A 201 -19.82 17.97 -30.31
C LEU A 201 -21.22 18.47 -29.94
N SER A 202 -21.65 18.27 -28.69
CA SER A 202 -22.92 18.78 -28.17
C SER A 202 -23.00 20.31 -28.25
N LYS A 203 -21.92 21.02 -27.87
CA LYS A 203 -21.84 22.48 -27.99
C LYS A 203 -21.91 22.92 -29.45
N PHE A 204 -21.19 22.26 -30.33
CA PHE A 204 -21.17 22.55 -31.76
C PHE A 204 -22.56 22.37 -32.40
N LEU A 205 -23.26 21.27 -32.08
CA LEU A 205 -24.63 21.05 -32.56
C LEU A 205 -25.59 22.16 -32.10
N LYS A 206 -25.48 22.61 -30.85
CA LYS A 206 -26.25 23.76 -30.35
C LYS A 206 -25.91 25.08 -31.05
N GLU A 207 -24.67 25.28 -31.47
CA GLU A 207 -24.26 26.45 -32.26
C GLU A 207 -24.77 26.37 -33.70
N LEU A 208 -24.82 25.17 -34.30
CA LEU A 208 -25.42 24.92 -35.60
C LEU A 208 -26.93 25.18 -35.61
N GLU A 209 -27.66 24.66 -34.61
CA GLU A 209 -29.11 24.91 -34.46
C GLU A 209 -29.42 26.41 -34.34
N LYS A 210 -28.51 27.18 -33.72
CA LYS A 210 -28.63 28.65 -33.58
C LYS A 210 -28.16 29.42 -34.82
N GLY A 211 -27.77 28.73 -35.90
CA GLY A 211 -27.26 29.35 -37.13
C GLY A 211 -25.91 30.07 -36.96
N LYS A 212 -25.15 29.78 -35.89
CA LYS A 212 -23.90 30.48 -35.54
C LYS A 212 -22.63 29.76 -35.99
N ALA A 213 -22.70 28.48 -36.35
CA ALA A 213 -21.53 27.69 -36.76
C ALA A 213 -21.43 27.56 -38.30
N LYS A 214 -20.23 27.81 -38.86
CA LYS A 214 -19.98 27.89 -40.31
C LYS A 214 -19.20 26.70 -40.92
N SER A 215 -18.51 25.88 -40.13
CA SER A 215 -17.83 24.66 -40.61
C SER A 215 -17.51 23.69 -39.46
N VAL A 216 -17.59 22.38 -39.75
CA VAL A 216 -17.35 21.25 -38.85
C VAL A 216 -15.84 20.96 -38.70
N SER A 217 -15.03 21.33 -39.69
CA SER A 217 -13.73 20.67 -39.95
C SER A 217 -12.59 21.00 -38.98
N ASP A 218 -12.61 22.17 -38.32
CA ASP A 218 -11.43 22.67 -37.61
C ASP A 218 -11.59 22.67 -36.08
N LYS A 219 -12.82 22.53 -35.57
CA LYS A 219 -13.11 22.59 -34.13
C LYS A 219 -13.18 21.22 -33.44
N LEU A 220 -13.52 20.15 -34.16
CA LEU A 220 -13.74 18.82 -33.58
C LEU A 220 -12.49 17.96 -33.71
N LYS A 221 -11.76 17.80 -32.60
CA LYS A 221 -10.63 16.86 -32.54
C LYS A 221 -11.15 15.42 -32.50
N LYS A 222 -10.55 14.53 -33.29
CA LYS A 222 -10.81 13.09 -33.15
C LYS A 222 -10.16 12.59 -31.86
N PRO A 223 -10.88 11.85 -31.01
CA PRO A 223 -10.32 11.29 -29.79
C PRO A 223 -9.26 10.25 -30.16
N LYS A 224 -8.12 10.29 -29.49
CA LYS A 224 -7.04 9.32 -29.65
C LYS A 224 -7.32 8.05 -28.86
N ILE A 225 -8.29 7.26 -29.33
CA ILE A 225 -8.65 5.98 -28.72
C ILE A 225 -7.57 4.93 -29.07
N ARG A 226 -6.97 4.30 -28.07
CA ARG A 226 -6.05 3.18 -28.29
C ARG A 226 -6.83 1.92 -28.64
N LYS A 227 -6.27 1.09 -29.53
CA LYS A 227 -6.87 -0.19 -29.90
C LYS A 227 -6.80 -1.24 -28.79
N ASN A 228 -5.76 -1.18 -27.96
CA ASN A 228 -5.52 -2.16 -26.91
C ASN A 228 -5.40 -1.45 -25.56
N GLU A 229 -5.96 -2.07 -24.52
CA GLU A 229 -5.81 -1.65 -23.14
C GLU A 229 -4.36 -1.83 -22.72
N ARG A 230 -3.78 -0.81 -22.10
CA ARG A 230 -2.50 -0.93 -21.42
C ARG A 230 -2.70 -0.70 -19.95
N ILE A 231 -2.39 -1.70 -19.15
CA ILE A 231 -2.41 -1.63 -17.70
C ILE A 231 -0.99 -1.34 -17.22
N ARG A 232 -0.85 -0.44 -16.25
CA ARG A 232 0.44 -0.02 -15.71
C ARG A 232 0.29 0.48 -14.29
N LEU A 233 1.39 0.58 -13.55
CA LEU A 233 1.40 1.23 -12.25
C LEU A 233 0.88 2.67 -12.31
N SER A 234 0.03 3.00 -11.35
CA SER A 234 -0.35 4.38 -11.06
C SER A 234 0.77 5.08 -10.29
N GLN A 235 0.69 6.42 -10.15
CA GLN A 235 1.63 7.14 -9.28
C GLN A 235 1.49 6.68 -7.83
N PHE A 236 0.26 6.47 -7.36
CA PHE A 236 -0.02 5.92 -6.03
C PHE A 236 0.54 4.51 -5.88
N GLY A 237 0.39 3.66 -6.90
CA GLY A 237 0.94 2.31 -6.93
C GLY A 237 2.45 2.27 -6.83
N ARG A 238 3.15 3.17 -7.54
CA ARG A 238 4.61 3.31 -7.42
C ARG A 238 5.00 3.71 -6.00
N SER A 239 4.44 4.81 -5.51
CA SER A 239 4.75 5.27 -4.15
C SER A 239 4.39 4.24 -3.08
N PHE A 240 3.37 3.42 -3.28
CA PHE A 240 3.02 2.29 -2.40
C PHE A 240 4.10 1.20 -2.41
N ILE A 241 4.60 0.80 -3.59
CA ILE A 241 5.71 -0.14 -3.71
C ILE A 241 6.96 0.45 -3.05
N ASP A 242 7.32 1.70 -3.35
CA ASP A 242 8.49 2.37 -2.78
C ASP A 242 8.42 2.39 -1.24
N PHE A 243 7.21 2.62 -0.71
CA PHE A 243 6.98 2.70 0.74
C PHE A 243 7.07 1.36 1.46
N PHE A 244 6.55 0.25 0.90
CA PHE A 244 6.50 -1.04 1.61
C PHE A 244 7.39 -2.15 1.05
N ALA A 245 7.68 -2.12 -0.25
CA ALA A 245 8.11 -3.28 -1.02
C ALA A 245 9.41 -3.09 -1.82
N GLU A 246 9.94 -1.87 -1.90
CA GLU A 246 11.33 -1.64 -2.29
C GLU A 246 12.28 -2.00 -1.16
N ASN A 247 13.27 -2.82 -1.48
CA ASN A 247 14.47 -2.88 -0.65
C ASN A 247 15.25 -1.59 -0.94
N PRO A 248 15.64 -0.81 0.07
CA PRO A 248 16.70 0.16 -0.13
C PRO A 248 17.93 -0.63 -0.54
N SER A 249 18.32 -0.41 -1.80
CA SER A 249 19.52 -0.78 -2.54
C SER A 249 20.53 -1.74 -1.90
N ASN A 250 20.97 -2.69 -2.73
CA ASN A 250 22.32 -3.27 -2.70
C ASN A 250 23.40 -2.24 -2.30
#